data_AF-A0A516R1G5-F1
#
_entry.id   AF-A0A516R1G5-F1
#
_cell.length_a   1.000
_cell.length_b   1.000
_cell.length_c   1.000
_cell.angle_alpha   90.00
_cell.angle_beta   90.00
_cell.angle_gamma   90.00
#
_symmetry.space_group_name_H-M   'P 1'
#
loop_
_entity.id
_entity.type
_entity.pdbx_description
1 polymer ?
#
loop_
_entity_poly.entity_id
_entity_poly.type
_entity_poly.pdbx_seq_one_letter_code
_entity_poly.pdbx_strand_id
1 'polypeptide(L)' 'MLPGDARVGSERGHGLGLALVRSVAHTHGGTATATARPGGGLVVRVTLRGRG' A
#
# COMPACT_ATOMS: atom_id res chain seq x y z
N MET A 1 11.70 29.41 -2.68
CA MET A 1 11.66 27.97 -3.03
C MET A 1 11.15 27.23 -1.80
N LEU A 2 9.97 26.65 -1.88
CA LEU A 2 9.32 25.94 -0.77
C LEU A 2 9.81 24.50 -0.84
N PRO A 3 10.27 23.86 0.25
CA PRO A 3 10.70 22.46 0.19
C PRO A 3 9.47 21.58 -0.08
N GLY A 4 9.36 21.08 -1.30
CA GLY A 4 8.27 20.26 -1.82
C GLY A 4 8.63 18.77 -1.81
N ASP A 5 9.52 18.37 -0.90
CA ASP A 5 10.27 17.13 -1.03
C ASP A 5 10.55 16.47 0.33
N ALA A 6 9.67 16.72 1.31
CA ALA A 6 9.42 15.73 2.35
C ALA A 6 8.68 14.53 1.72
N ARG A 7 9.35 13.80 0.82
CA ARG A 7 9.05 12.37 0.67
C ARG A 7 9.12 11.84 2.09
N VAL A 8 8.04 11.23 2.58
CA VAL A 8 8.06 10.54 3.87
C VAL A 8 9.25 9.61 3.80
N GLY A 9 10.35 10.04 4.43
CA GLY A 9 11.60 9.35 4.37
C GLY A 9 11.30 7.96 4.91
N SER A 10 11.67 6.94 4.16
CA SER A 10 11.70 5.55 4.63
C SER A 10 12.72 5.36 5.78
N GLU A 11 13.00 6.42 6.53
CA GLU A 11 13.79 6.52 7.74
C GLU A 11 13.01 5.79 8.85
N ARG A 12 13.12 4.46 8.86
CA ARG A 12 12.65 3.54 9.92
C ARG A 12 11.15 3.27 9.99
N GLY A 13 10.48 3.09 8.85
CA GLY A 13 9.19 2.40 8.84
C GLY A 13 9.38 0.89 9.06
N HIS A 14 8.72 0.27 10.04
CA HIS A 14 8.77 -1.17 10.30
C HIS A 14 8.20 -2.08 9.18
N GLY A 15 7.92 -1.53 7.98
CA GLY A 15 7.31 -2.27 6.87
C GLY A 15 5.84 -2.67 7.08
N LEU A 16 5.17 -2.15 8.10
CA LEU A 16 3.84 -2.61 8.51
C LEU A 16 2.70 -2.13 7.62
N GLY A 17 2.88 -1.05 6.83
CA GLY A 17 1.79 -0.46 6.06
C GLY A 17 1.08 -1.44 5.13
N LEU A 18 1.85 -2.18 4.31
CA LEU A 18 1.27 -3.17 3.39
C LEU A 18 0.76 -4.43 4.11
N ALA A 19 1.36 -4.79 5.25
CA ALA A 19 0.88 -5.91 6.07
C ALA A 19 -0.50 -5.59 6.65
N LEU A 20 -0.70 -4.38 7.16
CA LEU A 20 -2.00 -3.91 7.66
C LEU A 20 -3.04 -3.85 6.53
N VAL A 21 -2.69 -3.30 5.37
CA VAL A 21 -3.60 -3.27 4.21
C VAL A 21 -4.06 -4.67 3.82
N ARG A 22 -3.15 -5.65 3.78
CA ARG A 22 -3.50 -7.05 3.52
C ARG A 22 -4.44 -7.62 4.58
N SER A 23 -4.15 -7.38 5.86
CA SER A 23 -4.99 -7.83 6.96
C SER A 23 -6.40 -7.24 6.86
N VAL A 24 -6.51 -5.93 6.66
CA VAL A 24 -7.80 -5.24 6.52
C VAL A 24 -8.58 -5.78 5.33
N ALA A 25 -7.97 -5.90 4.14
CA ALA A 25 -8.65 -6.45 2.98
C ALA A 25 -9.18 -7.87 3.24
N HIS A 26 -8.39 -8.72 3.91
CA HIS A 26 -8.79 -10.07 4.24
C HIS A 26 -9.96 -10.12 5.24
N THR A 27 -9.94 -9.29 6.29
CA THR A 27 -11.05 -9.16 7.24
C THR A 27 -12.37 -8.79 6.54
N HIS A 28 -12.31 -8.07 5.43
CA HIS A 28 -13.47 -7.69 4.62
C HIS A 28 -13.81 -8.71 3.51
N GLY A 29 -13.26 -9.93 3.55
CA GLY A 29 -13.49 -10.97 2.54
C GLY A 29 -12.88 -10.64 1.17
N GLY A 30 -11.94 -9.70 1.13
CA GLY A 30 -11.22 -9.23 -0.04
C GLY A 30 -9.77 -9.70 -0.09
N THR A 31 -9.00 -9.10 -1.01
CA THR A 31 -7.57 -9.40 -1.19
C THR A 31 -6.76 -8.13 -1.46
N ALA A 32 -5.46 -8.15 -1.14
CA ALA A 32 -4.54 -7.07 -1.49
C ALA A 32 -3.21 -7.64 -2.03
N THR A 33 -2.75 -7.11 -3.16
CA THR A 33 -1.48 -7.45 -3.82
C THR A 33 -0.68 -6.19 -4.09
N ALA A 34 0.65 -6.32 -4.05
CA ALA A 34 1.58 -5.23 -4.31
C ALA A 34 2.71 -5.75 -5.20
N THR A 35 2.92 -5.11 -6.35
CA THR A 35 3.89 -5.53 -7.35
C THR A 35 4.73 -4.34 -7.78
N ALA A 36 6.06 -4.46 -7.67
CA ALA A 36 6.99 -3.45 -8.16
C ALA A 36 6.93 -3.38 -9.69
N ARG A 37 6.98 -2.17 -10.26
CA ARG A 37 7.00 -1.99 -11.72
C ARG A 37 8.44 -2.00 -12.24
N PRO A 38 8.71 -2.55 -13.45
CA PRO A 38 10.04 -2.54 -14.05
C PRO A 38 10.68 -1.16 -14.23
N GLY A 39 9.88 -0.08 -14.29
CA GLY A 39 10.35 1.31 -14.37
C GLY A 39 10.37 2.06 -13.05
N GLY A 40 10.25 1.35 -11.92
CA GLY A 40 10.12 1.95 -10.60
C GLY A 40 8.67 2.25 -10.18
N GLY A 41 8.51 2.48 -8.88
CA GLY A 41 7.19 2.62 -8.25
C GLY A 41 6.50 1.27 -8.00
N LEU A 42 5.26 1.35 -7.52
CA LEU A 42 4.51 0.23 -6.99
C LEU A 42 3.08 0.26 -7.54
N VAL A 43 2.58 -0.89 -8.00
CA VAL A 43 1.14 -1.10 -8.23
C VAL A 43 0.59 -1.86 -7.03
N VAL A 44 -0.39 -1.26 -6.36
CA VAL A 44 -1.17 -1.93 -5.32
C VAL A 44 -2.58 -2.18 -5.86
N ARG A 45 -3.04 -3.43 -5.78
CA ARG A 45 -4.41 -3.80 -6.16
C ARG A 45 -5.11 -4.37 -4.94
N VAL A 46 -6.25 -3.76 -4.60
CA VAL A 46 -7.14 -4.22 -3.53
C VAL A 46 -8.47 -4.61 -4.16
N THR A 47 -8.96 -5.78 -3.81
CA THR A 47 -10.33 -6.21 -4.11
C THR A 47 -11.11 -6.29 -2.82
N LEU A 48 -12.30 -5.72 -2.80
CA LEU A 48 -13.22 -5.78 -1.67
C LEU A 48 -14.55 -6.28 -2.19
N ARG A 49 -15.27 -7.05 -1.37
CA ARG A 49 -16.65 -7.42 -1.71
C ARG A 49 -17.55 -6.22 -1.42
N GLY A 50 -18.34 -5.83 -2.41
CA GLY A 50 -19.41 -4.86 -2.19
C GLY A 50 -20.49 -5.45 -1.30
N ARG A 51 -21.26 -4.60 -0.61
CA ARG A 51 -22.55 -5.02 -0.08
C ARG A 51 -23.52 -5.10 -1.27
N GLY A 52 -24.12 -6.27 -1.46
CA GLY A 52 -25.32 -6.40 -2.29
C GLY A 52 -26.53 -5.78 -1.62
#